data_AF-A0AB36LZ25-F1
#
_entry.id   AF-A0AB36LZ25-F1
#
_cell.length_a   1.000
_cell.length_b   1.000
_cell.length_c   1.000
_cell.angle_alpha   90.00
_cell.angle_beta   90.00
_cell.angle_gamma   90.00
#
_symmetry.space_group_name_H-M   'P 1'
#
loop_
_entity.id
_entity.type
_entity.pdbx_description
1 polymer ?
#
loop_
_entity_poly.entity_id
_entity_poly.type
_entity_poly.pdbx_seq_one_letter_code
_entity_poly.pdbx_strand_id
1 'polypeptide(L)' 'TKDYVDRGGRRRKLSYKPATKGILNIAESTFWKMIRRGDFPEPTYLTASMPTWAESQIIEWLELKELKAA' A
#
# COMPACT_ATOMS: atom_id res chain seq x y z
N THR A 1 9.68 -14.04 16.73
CA THR A 1 8.63 -13.09 17.16
C THR A 1 9.26 -12.17 18.18
N LYS A 2 9.30 -10.86 17.97
CA LYS A 2 10.00 -9.93 18.87
C LYS A 2 8.95 -9.27 19.77
N ASP A 3 9.01 -9.57 21.07
CA ASP A 3 8.12 -8.97 22.06
C ASP A 3 8.67 -7.59 22.44
N TYR A 4 7.89 -6.54 22.20
CA TYR A 4 8.25 -5.17 22.57
C TYR A 4 7.27 -4.66 23.65
N VAL A 5 7.82 -3.95 24.62
CA VAL A 5 7.08 -3.30 25.70
C VAL A 5 7.13 -1.81 25.44
N ASP A 6 5.97 -1.21 25.13
CA ASP A 6 5.84 0.24 25.00
C ASP A 6 6.16 0.96 26.32
N ARG A 7 6.45 2.27 26.25
CA ARG A 7 6.73 3.11 27.45
C ARG A 7 5.60 3.08 28.51
N GLY A 8 4.39 2.67 28.13
CA GLY A 8 3.24 2.46 29.02
C GLY A 8 3.03 1.03 29.52
N GLY A 9 4.03 0.14 29.40
CA GLY A 9 3.98 -1.23 29.94
C GLY A 9 3.12 -2.23 29.16
N ARG A 10 2.49 -1.81 28.05
CA ARG A 10 1.71 -2.71 27.19
C ARG A 10 2.65 -3.55 26.32
N ARG A 11 2.49 -4.87 26.40
CA ARG A 11 3.18 -5.85 25.56
C ARG A 11 2.49 -5.94 24.20
N ARG A 12 3.18 -5.58 23.12
CA ARG A 12 2.68 -5.76 21.76
C ARG A 12 3.51 -6.83 21.05
N LYS A 13 2.82 -7.84 20.53
CA LYS A 13 3.43 -8.89 19.71
C LYS A 13 3.55 -8.36 18.28
N LEU A 14 4.76 -8.03 17.85
CA LEU A 14 4.98 -7.70 16.45
C LEU A 14 5.14 -9.02 15.68
N SER A 15 4.08 -9.42 14.99
CA SER A 15 4.15 -10.51 14.01
C SER A 15 4.98 -10.03 12.82
N TYR A 16 6.25 -10.43 12.77
CA TYR A 16 7.10 -10.23 11.61
C TYR A 16 6.43 -10.91 10.41
N LYS A 17 5.92 -10.10 9.47
CA LYS A 17 5.53 -10.60 8.15
C LYS A 17 6.76 -10.53 7.25
N PRO A 18 7.13 -11.61 6.55
CA PRO A 18 8.23 -11.55 5.59
C PRO A 18 7.94 -10.48 4.55
N ALA A 19 8.98 -9.80 4.07
CA ALA A 19 8.85 -8.85 2.97
C ALA A 19 8.20 -9.57 1.78
N THR A 20 6.95 -9.22 1.48
CA THR A 20 6.22 -9.82 0.37
C THR A 20 6.93 -9.36 -0.90
N LYS A 21 7.52 -10.28 -1.67
CA LYS A 21 7.99 -9.99 -3.03
C LYS A 21 6.75 -9.74 -3.89
N GLY A 22 6.19 -8.54 -3.79
CA GLY A 22 5.10 -8.10 -4.65
C GLY A 22 5.60 -7.89 -6.07
N ILE A 23 4.66 -7.84 -7.01
CA ILE A 23 4.92 -7.42 -8.40
C ILE A 23 5.49 -5.99 -8.44
N LEU A 24 5.17 -5.18 -7.43
CA LEU A 24 5.64 -3.82 -7.29
C LEU A 24 6.79 -3.73 -6.28
N ASN A 25 7.81 -2.95 -6.60
CA ASN A 25 8.93 -2.60 -5.71
C ASN A 25 8.56 -1.56 -4.63
N ILE A 26 7.34 -1.65 -4.09
CA ILE A 26 6.85 -0.77 -3.01
C ILE A 26 6.27 -1.62 -1.88
N ALA A 27 6.53 -1.20 -0.64
CA ALA A 27 5.89 -1.81 0.51
C ALA A 27 4.38 -1.52 0.50
N GLU A 28 3.58 -2.50 0.92
CA GLU A 28 2.11 -2.36 1.03
C GLU A 28 1.69 -1.13 1.86
N SER A 29 2.41 -0.86 2.96
CA SER A 29 2.13 0.32 3.80
C SER A 29 2.42 1.64 3.08
N THR A 30 3.40 1.67 2.18
CA THR A 30 3.70 2.83 1.33
C THR A 30 2.62 2.97 0.26
N PHE A 31 2.20 1.87 -0.35
CA PHE A 31 1.12 1.86 -1.34
C PHE A 31 -0.18 2.46 -0.78
N TRP A 32 -0.62 2.03 0.41
CA TRP A 32 -1.80 2.61 1.06
C TRP A 32 -1.65 4.09 1.42
N LYS A 33 -0.42 4.54 1.75
CA LYS A 33 -0.15 5.98 1.97
C LYS A 33 -0.24 6.78 0.67
N MET A 34 0.22 6.22 -0.45
CA MET A 34 0.12 6.88 -1.75
C MET A 34 -1.34 7.10 -2.16
N ILE A 35 -2.19 6.09 -1.96
CA ILE A 35 -3.65 6.22 -2.19
C ILE A 35 -4.22 7.35 -1.34
N ARG A 36 -3.94 7.37 -0.04
CA ARG A 36 -4.43 8.43 0.87
C ARG A 36 -3.90 9.83 0.54
N ARG A 37 -2.75 9.92 -0.13
CA ARG A 37 -2.15 11.18 -0.56
C ARG A 37 -2.71 11.66 -1.91
N GLY A 38 -3.43 10.82 -2.63
CA GLY A 38 -3.86 11.07 -4.02
C GLY A 38 -2.75 10.85 -5.05
N ASP A 39 -1.63 10.24 -4.65
CA ASP A 39 -0.51 9.90 -5.56
C ASP A 39 -0.79 8.62 -6.36
N PHE A 40 -1.78 7.82 -5.95
CA PHE A 40 -2.24 6.61 -6.62
C PHE A 40 -3.77 6.67 -6.72
N PRO A 41 -4.38 6.18 -7.80
CA PRO A 41 -5.80 6.41 -8.02
C PRO A 41 -6.67 5.61 -7.04
N GLU A 42 -7.86 6.13 -6.73
CA GLU A 42 -8.71 5.57 -5.67
C GLU A 42 -9.27 4.19 -6.05
N PRO A 43 -9.31 3.24 -5.10
CA PRO A 43 -9.86 1.92 -5.39
C PRO A 43 -11.38 1.93 -5.52
N THR A 44 -11.87 1.11 -6.44
CA THR A 44 -13.27 0.68 -6.50
C THR A 44 -13.46 -0.54 -5.62
N TYR A 45 -14.43 -0.50 -4.71
CA TYR A 45 -14.71 -1.60 -3.78
C TYR A 45 -15.79 -2.52 -4.36
N LEU A 46 -15.41 -3.75 -4.74
CA LEU A 46 -16.39 -4.79 -5.13
C LEU A 46 -17.06 -5.40 -3.89
N THR A 47 -16.33 -5.48 -2.79
CA THR A 47 -16.82 -5.88 -1.47
C THR A 47 -16.23 -4.97 -0.40
N ALA A 48 -16.76 -5.01 0.82
CA ALA A 48 -16.31 -4.16 1.94
C ALA A 48 -14.82 -4.29 2.28
N SER A 49 -14.14 -5.36 1.84
CA SER A 49 -12.72 -5.61 2.13
C SER A 49 -11.84 -5.83 0.90
N MET A 50 -12.39 -5.72 -0.31
CA MET A 50 -11.61 -5.90 -1.56
C MET A 50 -11.60 -4.62 -2.39
N PRO A 51 -10.59 -3.76 -2.18
CA PRO A 51 -10.28 -2.66 -3.07
C PRO A 51 -9.70 -3.22 -4.37
N THR A 52 -10.27 -2.79 -5.49
CA THR A 52 -9.89 -3.19 -6.84
C THR A 52 -9.74 -1.97 -7.73
N TRP A 53 -9.00 -2.13 -8.83
CA TRP A 53 -8.77 -1.06 -9.80
C TRP A 53 -9.16 -1.56 -11.18
N ALA A 54 -9.74 -0.67 -11.98
CA ALA A 54 -9.84 -0.90 -13.41
C ALA A 54 -8.44 -0.86 -14.02
N GLU A 55 -8.19 -1.73 -15.00
CA GLU A 55 -6.91 -1.76 -15.71
C GLU A 55 -6.60 -0.40 -16.38
N SER A 56 -7.62 0.22 -17.00
CA SER A 56 -7.51 1.55 -17.62
C SER A 56 -7.00 2.62 -16.65
N GLN A 57 -7.46 2.59 -15.40
CA GLN A 57 -7.09 3.53 -14.35
C GLN A 57 -5.62 3.39 -13.93
N ILE A 58 -5.08 2.17 -13.98
CA ILE A 58 -3.67 1.92 -13.71
C ILE A 58 -2.82 2.38 -14.90
N ILE A 59 -3.26 2.10 -16.14
CA ILE A 59 -2.56 2.51 -17.36
C ILE A 59 -2.46 4.03 -17.43
N GLU A 60 -3.57 4.75 -17.23
CA GLU A 60 -3.59 6.22 -17.23
C GLU A 60 -2.66 6.79 -16.16
N TRP A 61 -2.63 6.19 -14.96
CA TRP A 61 -1.71 6.60 -13.91
C TRP A 61 -0.24 6.37 -14.27
N LEU A 62 0.08 5.25 -14.93
CA LEU A 62 1.42 4.95 -15.42
C LEU A 62 1.85 5.96 -16.50
N GLU A 63 0.97 6.27 -17.44
CA GLU A 63 1.24 7.26 -18.50
C GLU A 63 1.50 8.66 -17.90
N LEU A 64 0.70 9.09 -16.93
CA LEU A 64 0.92 10.35 -16.21
C LEU A 64 2.26 10.39 -15.46
N LYS A 65 2.73 9.24 -14.94
CA LYS A 65 4.02 9.10 -14.27
C LYS A 65 5.18 9.23 -15.25
N GLU A 66 5.10 8.56 -16.41
CA GLU A 66 6.11 8.65 -17.47
C GLU A 66 6.17 10.07 -18.04
N LEU A 67 5.02 10.72 -18.26
CA LEU A 67 4.94 12.11 -18.72
C LEU A 67 5.53 13.12 -17.73
N LYS A 68 5.50 12.83 -16.44
CA LYS A 68 6.09 13.70 -15.40
C LYS A 68 7.59 13.48 -15.22
N ALA A 69 8.14 12.42 -15.81
CA ALA A 69 9.56 12.11 -15.79
C ALA A 69 10.30 12.62 -17.06
N ALA A 70 9.57 13.04 -18.09
CA ALA A 70 10.08 13.70 -19.30
C ALA A 70 10.18 15.23 -19.12
#